data_AF-X0YHQ8-F1
#
_entry.id   AF-X0YHQ8-F1
#
_cell.length_a   1.000
_cell.length_b   1.000
_cell.length_c   1.000
_cell.angle_alpha   90.00
_cell.angle_beta   90.00
_cell.angle_gamma   90.00
#
_symmetry.space_group_name_H-M   'P 1'
#
loop_
_entity.id
_entity.type
_entity.pdbx_description
1 polymer ?
#
loop_
_entity_poly.entity_id
_entity_poly.type
_entity_poly.pdbx_seq_one_letter_code
_entity_poly.pdbx_strand_id
1 'polypeptide(L)'
;MNDLVLLSLIIFIFVRVIGLGISIDFLNGTKAEKFKFLTLGWLFWIIAALTPIFSNLVENIYLEEFLLVLNAFLAAIGSFFYLWGFLKYFMTVSFKKMVSVIIIFIISTVLFFLITGYSVTITFCTVFINLVLIITFVIPPIKKKSFKKYMGRSIIWFYASVLTISLFFPVSIIISLQGYGYGLYNADDPVLIMFNYIPTIVSSICFIILLVHLEYTTSSRKQLELKDNYSHDLGNILQVISSAFELIEMKGRSESETSELGELLKDKLSEAAKQIRDIREL
;
A
#
# COMPACT_ATOMS: atom_id res chain seq x y z
N MET A 1 26.61 16.12 -12.13
CA MET A 1 25.65 15.05 -12.51
C MET A 1 25.46 14.99 -14.01
N ASN A 2 25.43 13.79 -14.57
CA ASN A 2 25.12 13.53 -15.97
C ASN A 2 23.65 13.92 -16.31
N ASP A 3 23.41 14.53 -17.48
CA ASP A 3 22.07 14.98 -17.92
C ASP A 3 21.04 13.84 -17.94
N LEU A 4 21.46 12.62 -18.30
CA LEU A 4 20.60 11.44 -18.31
C LEU A 4 20.17 11.04 -16.89
N VAL A 5 21.05 11.19 -15.90
CA VAL A 5 20.74 10.94 -14.48
C VAL A 5 19.74 11.98 -13.98
N LEU A 6 19.95 13.26 -14.30
CA LEU A 6 19.02 14.33 -13.94
C LEU A 6 17.63 14.10 -14.54
N LEU A 7 17.55 13.81 -15.84
CA LEU A 7 16.30 13.50 -16.52
C LEU A 7 15.60 12.28 -15.91
N SER A 8 16.36 11.22 -15.61
CA SER A 8 15.84 10.02 -14.97
C SER A 8 15.25 10.32 -13.58
N LEU A 9 15.92 11.14 -12.78
CA LEU A 9 15.43 11.57 -11.46
C LEU A 9 14.15 12.40 -11.58
N ILE A 10 14.05 13.31 -12.55
CA ILE A 10 12.84 14.12 -12.79
C ILE A 10 11.65 13.21 -13.15
N ILE A 11 11.83 12.28 -14.09
CA ILE A 11 10.78 11.31 -14.47
C ILE A 11 10.38 10.47 -13.26
N PHE A 12 11.36 10.03 -12.47
CA PHE A 12 11.13 9.21 -11.30
C PHE A 12 10.35 9.94 -10.20
N ILE A 13 10.67 11.22 -9.96
CA ILE A 13 9.91 12.10 -9.06
C ILE A 13 8.49 12.27 -9.57
N PHE A 14 8.30 12.54 -10.86
CA PHE A 14 6.97 12.73 -11.45
C PHE A 14 6.07 11.51 -11.27
N VAL A 15 6.58 10.30 -11.53
CA VAL A 15 5.84 9.05 -11.29
C VAL A 15 5.47 8.89 -9.81
N ARG A 16 6.38 9.23 -8.89
CA ARG A 16 6.12 9.16 -7.44
C ARG A 16 5.08 10.18 -6.98
N VAL A 17 5.02 11.36 -7.60
CA VAL A 17 3.98 12.37 -7.35
C VAL A 17 2.60 11.85 -7.76
N ILE A 18 2.50 11.12 -8.87
CA ILE A 18 1.24 10.45 -9.26
C ILE A 18 0.82 9.45 -8.17
N GLY A 19 1.75 8.60 -7.71
CA GLY A 19 1.48 7.65 -6.62
C GLY A 19 1.05 8.32 -5.32
N LEU A 20 1.66 9.47 -4.98
CA LEU A 20 1.28 10.29 -3.84
C LEU A 20 -0.15 10.83 -4.00
N GLY A 21 -0.48 11.41 -5.15
CA GLY A 21 -1.82 11.95 -5.44
C GLY A 21 -2.91 10.91 -5.28
N ILE A 22 -2.71 9.72 -5.84
CA ILE A 22 -3.65 8.59 -5.71
C ILE A 22 -3.78 8.16 -4.23
N SER A 23 -2.68 8.11 -3.48
CA SER A 23 -2.72 7.71 -2.07
C SER A 23 -3.46 8.74 -1.20
N ILE A 24 -3.31 10.03 -1.50
CA ILE A 24 -4.04 11.11 -0.82
C ILE A 24 -5.54 11.04 -1.15
N ASP A 25 -5.90 10.82 -2.41
CA ASP A 25 -7.29 10.68 -2.82
C ASP A 25 -7.98 9.52 -2.07
N PHE A 26 -7.35 8.35 -2.04
CA PHE A 26 -7.85 7.22 -1.27
C PHE A 26 -7.86 7.46 0.25
N LEU A 27 -6.89 8.21 0.79
CA LEU A 27 -6.89 8.58 2.20
C LEU A 27 -8.09 9.48 2.53
N ASN A 28 -8.41 10.45 1.68
CA ASN A 28 -9.54 11.35 1.88
C ASN A 28 -10.88 10.61 1.74
N GLY A 29 -10.99 9.70 0.77
CA GLY A 29 -12.21 8.93 0.52
C GLY A 29 -12.49 7.87 1.59
N THR A 30 -11.48 7.12 2.02
CA THR A 30 -11.68 5.95 2.92
C THR A 30 -11.28 6.21 4.36
N LYS A 31 -10.43 7.22 4.63
CA LYS A 31 -9.78 7.48 5.93
C LYS A 31 -9.01 6.28 6.50
N ALA A 32 -8.73 5.26 5.69
CA ALA A 32 -8.10 4.04 6.14
C ALA A 32 -6.61 4.28 6.45
N GLU A 33 -6.16 3.71 7.57
CA GLU A 33 -4.79 3.90 8.07
C GLU A 33 -3.72 3.44 7.07
N LYS A 34 -4.02 2.44 6.23
CA LYS A 34 -3.13 1.95 5.17
C LYS A 34 -2.67 3.06 4.21
N PHE A 35 -3.56 4.00 3.89
CA PHE A 35 -3.25 5.10 2.98
C PHE A 35 -2.41 6.19 3.65
N LYS A 36 -2.48 6.35 4.98
CA LYS A 36 -1.55 7.23 5.71
C LYS A 36 -0.11 6.77 5.49
N PHE A 37 0.13 5.46 5.59
CA PHE A 37 1.47 4.90 5.38
C PHE A 37 1.91 4.94 3.92
N LEU A 38 1.02 4.67 2.97
CA LEU A 38 1.34 4.81 1.54
C LEU A 38 1.71 6.25 1.19
N THR A 39 0.93 7.23 1.65
CA THR A 39 1.21 8.67 1.45
C THR A 39 2.56 9.07 2.04
N LEU A 40 2.88 8.65 3.26
CA LEU A 40 4.21 8.89 3.86
C LEU A 40 5.32 8.22 3.05
N GLY A 41 5.12 6.98 2.61
CA GLY A 41 6.08 6.25 1.78
C GLY A 41 6.44 7.00 0.50
N TRP A 42 5.43 7.45 -0.25
CA TRP A 42 5.63 8.25 -1.46
C TRP A 42 6.32 9.57 -1.18
N LEU A 43 5.93 10.28 -0.11
CA LEU A 43 6.55 11.55 0.27
C LEU A 43 8.05 11.37 0.56
N PHE A 44 8.42 10.39 1.38
CA PHE A 44 9.83 10.13 1.69
C PHE A 44 10.64 9.73 0.46
N TRP A 45 10.05 8.98 -0.46
CA TRP A 45 10.67 8.66 -1.75
C TRP A 45 10.86 9.88 -2.64
N ILE A 46 9.91 10.82 -2.69
CA ILE A 46 10.07 12.06 -3.43
C ILE A 46 11.22 12.88 -2.85
N ILE A 47 11.24 13.07 -1.52
CA ILE A 47 12.30 13.81 -0.85
C ILE A 47 13.66 13.14 -1.08
N ALA A 48 13.75 11.81 -0.97
CA ALA A 48 14.97 11.06 -1.25
C ALA A 48 15.51 11.32 -2.66
N ALA A 49 14.64 11.35 -3.68
CA ALA A 49 15.04 11.60 -5.07
C ALA A 49 15.42 13.07 -5.34
N LEU A 50 14.94 14.01 -4.54
CA LEU A 50 15.35 15.41 -4.60
C LEU A 50 16.74 15.64 -3.98
N THR A 51 17.08 14.90 -2.91
CA THR A 51 18.36 15.04 -2.21
C THR A 51 19.62 14.98 -3.12
N PRO A 52 19.78 14.04 -4.07
CA PRO A 52 20.94 14.00 -4.95
C PRO A 52 20.97 15.15 -5.98
N ILE A 53 19.82 15.75 -6.30
CA ILE A 53 19.79 16.95 -7.15
C ILE A 53 20.42 18.12 -6.37
N PHE A 54 20.08 18.26 -5.09
CA PHE A 54 20.66 19.28 -4.23
C PHE A 54 22.13 19.01 -3.87
N SER A 55 22.56 17.75 -3.74
CA SER A 55 23.97 17.44 -3.42
C SER A 55 24.93 17.93 -4.51
N ASN A 56 24.49 17.96 -5.78
CA ASN A 56 25.29 18.50 -6.89
C ASN A 56 25.47 20.03 -6.86
N LEU A 57 24.76 20.73 -5.98
CA LEU A 57 24.89 22.19 -5.80
C LEU A 57 25.82 22.54 -4.64
N VAL A 58 26.37 21.55 -3.95
CA VAL A 58 27.17 21.72 -2.75
C VAL A 58 28.64 21.45 -3.07
N GLU A 59 29.51 22.40 -2.75
CA GLU A 59 30.97 22.26 -2.93
C GLU A 59 31.67 21.58 -1.74
N ASN A 60 31.01 21.52 -0.58
CA ASN A 60 31.56 20.92 0.63
C ASN A 60 31.37 19.39 0.60
N ILE A 61 32.49 18.66 0.50
CA ILE A 61 32.53 17.19 0.43
C ILE A 61 31.77 16.51 1.58
N TYR A 62 31.93 16.99 2.82
CA TYR A 62 31.24 16.39 3.97
C TYR A 62 29.72 16.57 3.90
N LEU A 63 29.27 17.73 3.42
CA LEU A 63 27.85 18.00 3.23
C LEU A 63 27.28 17.19 2.06
N GLU A 64 28.04 17.01 0.98
CA GLU A 64 27.68 16.10 -0.12
C GLU A 64 27.49 14.66 0.38
N GLU A 65 28.47 14.11 1.10
CA GLU A 65 28.42 12.75 1.66
C GLU A 65 27.21 12.57 2.60
N PHE A 66 26.94 13.57 3.45
CA PHE A 66 25.77 13.58 4.31
C PHE A 66 24.46 13.54 3.52
N LEU A 67 24.35 14.32 2.44
CA LEU A 67 23.17 14.33 1.57
C LEU A 67 22.99 12.99 0.86
N LEU A 68 24.07 12.33 0.41
CA LEU A 68 24.00 11.00 -0.18
C LEU A 68 23.51 9.93 0.82
N VAL A 69 23.94 10.02 2.09
CA VAL A 69 23.41 9.15 3.17
C VAL A 69 21.95 9.46 3.45
N LEU A 70 21.57 10.74 3.51
CA LEU A 70 20.20 11.18 3.73
C LEU A 70 19.27 10.65 2.63
N ASN A 71 19.70 10.67 1.37
CA ASN A 71 18.98 10.06 0.25
C ASN A 71 18.71 8.57 0.51
N ALA A 72 19.75 7.77 0.77
CA ALA A 72 19.60 6.33 0.98
C ALA A 72 18.73 6.01 2.20
N PHE A 73 18.87 6.79 3.28
CA PHE A 73 18.06 6.68 4.48
C PHE A 73 16.58 7.00 4.23
N LEU A 74 16.28 8.11 3.55
CA LEU A 74 14.91 8.49 3.21
C LEU A 74 14.28 7.48 2.25
N ALA A 75 15.05 6.96 1.29
CA ALA A 75 14.60 5.91 0.38
C ALA A 75 14.23 4.61 1.14
N ALA A 76 15.02 4.25 2.16
CA ALA A 76 14.75 3.10 3.02
C ALA A 76 13.50 3.28 3.89
N ILE A 77 13.35 4.45 4.53
CA ILE A 77 12.15 4.78 5.31
C ILE A 77 10.91 4.80 4.41
N GLY A 78 11.00 5.41 3.23
CA GLY A 78 9.92 5.43 2.25
C GLY A 78 9.47 4.04 1.86
N SER A 79 10.43 3.15 1.56
CA SER A 79 10.17 1.74 1.21
C SER A 79 9.51 0.98 2.36
N PHE A 80 9.90 1.27 3.60
CA PHE A 80 9.32 0.62 4.77
C PHE A 80 7.86 1.03 5.00
N PHE A 81 7.55 2.33 4.98
CA PHE A 81 6.18 2.83 5.10
C PHE A 81 5.28 2.29 3.97
N TYR A 82 5.85 2.24 2.77
CA TYR A 82 5.20 1.68 1.61
C TYR A 82 4.84 0.20 1.77
N LEU A 83 5.81 -0.64 2.14
CA LEU A 83 5.60 -2.05 2.48
C LEU A 83 4.48 -2.19 3.51
N TRP A 84 4.53 -1.37 4.56
CA TRP A 84 3.56 -1.45 5.65
C TRP A 84 2.14 -1.15 5.19
N GLY A 85 1.96 -0.09 4.39
CA GLY A 85 0.70 0.25 3.77
C GLY A 85 0.16 -0.89 2.90
N PHE A 86 1.03 -1.53 2.12
CA PHE A 86 0.66 -2.67 1.27
C PHE A 86 0.28 -3.92 2.09
N LEU A 87 1.05 -4.28 3.12
CA LEU A 87 0.75 -5.44 3.97
C LEU A 87 -0.60 -5.33 4.67
N LYS A 88 -1.05 -4.11 4.99
CA LYS A 88 -2.37 -3.88 5.61
C LYS A 88 -3.56 -4.31 4.75
N TYR A 89 -3.39 -4.54 3.44
CA TYR A 89 -4.42 -5.19 2.62
C TYR A 89 -4.62 -6.66 3.00
N PHE A 90 -3.55 -7.35 3.40
CA PHE A 90 -3.56 -8.79 3.55
C PHE A 90 -3.65 -9.25 5.01
N MET A 91 -3.16 -8.42 5.93
CA MET A 91 -3.04 -8.80 7.33
C MET A 91 -3.09 -7.58 8.27
N THR A 92 -3.57 -7.82 9.49
CA THR A 92 -3.47 -6.87 10.58
C THR A 92 -2.05 -6.88 11.14
N VAL A 93 -1.37 -5.73 11.09
CA VAL A 93 -0.02 -5.61 11.64
C VAL A 93 0.01 -4.58 12.77
N SER A 94 0.64 -4.94 13.89
CA SER A 94 0.68 -4.11 15.09
C SER A 94 1.53 -2.86 14.87
N PHE A 95 0.95 -1.68 15.10
CA PHE A 95 1.65 -0.40 15.03
C PHE A 95 2.89 -0.34 15.95
N LYS A 96 2.83 -0.95 17.14
CA LYS A 96 3.98 -1.01 18.06
C LYS A 96 5.19 -1.70 17.42
N LYS A 97 4.98 -2.83 16.72
CA LYS A 97 6.05 -3.54 16.01
C LYS A 97 6.66 -2.69 14.89
N MET A 98 5.83 -1.94 14.19
CA MET A 98 6.28 -1.00 13.15
C MET A 98 7.26 0.03 13.71
N VAL A 99 6.84 0.72 14.77
CA VAL A 99 7.62 1.79 15.40
C VAL A 99 8.93 1.24 15.93
N SER A 100 8.93 0.06 16.57
CA SER A 100 10.16 -0.57 17.05
C SER A 100 11.15 -0.85 15.91
N VAL A 101 10.68 -1.38 14.78
CA VAL A 101 11.57 -1.66 13.62
C VAL A 101 12.14 -0.37 13.03
N ILE A 102 11.33 0.69 12.91
CA ILE A 102 11.80 2.00 12.42
C ILE A 102 12.86 2.57 13.37
N ILE A 103 12.62 2.57 14.68
CA ILE A 103 13.57 3.09 15.66
C ILE A 103 14.89 2.32 15.60
N ILE A 104 14.84 0.99 15.55
CA ILE A 104 16.03 0.15 15.40
C ILE A 104 16.78 0.51 14.12
N PHE A 105 16.08 0.64 12.99
CA PHE A 105 16.69 1.01 11.71
C PHE A 105 17.38 2.39 11.77
N ILE A 106 16.73 3.39 12.38
CA ILE A 106 17.31 4.73 12.53
C ILE A 106 18.59 4.68 13.37
N ILE A 107 18.54 4.04 14.54
CA ILE A 107 19.69 3.92 15.44
C ILE A 107 20.83 3.17 14.74
N SER A 108 20.54 2.05 14.07
CA SER A 108 21.54 1.30 13.31
C SER A 108 22.18 2.14 12.22
N THR A 109 21.39 2.89 11.45
CA THR A 109 21.92 3.74 10.36
C THR A 109 22.86 4.81 10.89
N VAL A 110 22.49 5.49 11.98
CA VAL A 110 23.34 6.51 12.61
C VAL A 110 24.64 5.89 13.14
N LEU A 111 24.56 4.73 13.80
CA LEU A 111 25.76 4.02 14.28
C LEU A 111 26.68 3.59 13.14
N PHE A 112 26.13 3.03 12.05
CA PHE A 112 26.93 2.66 10.87
C PHE A 112 27.62 3.88 10.27
N PHE A 113 26.93 5.02 10.17
CA PHE A 113 27.51 6.25 9.64
C PHE A 113 28.70 6.74 10.47
N LEU A 114 28.56 6.74 11.80
CA LEU A 114 29.60 7.20 12.71
C LEU A 114 30.83 6.27 12.76
N ILE A 115 30.64 4.94 12.59
CA ILE A 115 31.72 3.95 12.73
C ILE A 115 32.42 3.66 11.41
N THR A 116 31.67 3.59 10.30
CA THR A 116 32.15 3.02 9.02
C THR A 116 32.16 4.01 7.86
N GLY A 117 31.57 5.20 8.04
CA GLY A 117 31.48 6.22 7.00
C GLY A 117 30.30 6.04 6.04
N TYR A 118 30.22 6.92 5.04
CA TYR A 118 29.03 7.08 4.19
C TYR A 118 28.78 5.89 3.25
N SER A 119 29.81 5.33 2.61
CA SER A 119 29.67 4.27 1.60
C SER A 119 29.07 2.98 2.17
N VAL A 120 29.55 2.56 3.35
CA VAL A 120 29.02 1.39 4.06
C VAL A 120 27.58 1.63 4.53
N THR A 121 27.28 2.85 4.97
CA THR A 121 25.92 3.24 5.39
C THR A 121 24.92 3.21 4.23
N ILE A 122 25.29 3.74 3.07
CA ILE A 122 24.47 3.68 1.85
C ILE A 122 24.22 2.22 1.44
N THR A 123 25.24 1.38 1.53
CA THR A 123 25.13 -0.06 1.24
C THR A 123 24.17 -0.74 2.21
N PHE A 124 24.26 -0.46 3.51
CA PHE A 124 23.34 -0.96 4.53
C PHE A 124 21.88 -0.56 4.23
N CYS A 125 21.63 0.72 3.92
CA CYS A 125 20.29 1.19 3.54
C CYS A 125 19.78 0.49 2.27
N THR A 126 20.64 0.26 1.29
CA THR A 126 20.29 -0.42 0.03
C THR A 126 19.91 -1.88 0.28
N VAL A 127 20.67 -2.60 1.11
CA VAL A 127 20.34 -3.97 1.53
C VAL A 127 18.99 -3.99 2.26
N PHE A 128 18.74 -3.03 3.15
CA PHE A 128 17.47 -2.91 3.85
C PHE A 128 16.29 -2.68 2.89
N ILE A 129 16.43 -1.79 1.90
CA ILE A 129 15.41 -1.57 0.85
C ILE A 129 15.10 -2.88 0.12
N ASN A 130 16.14 -3.61 -0.31
CA ASN A 130 15.96 -4.88 -1.02
C ASN A 130 15.24 -5.93 -0.16
N LEU A 131 15.58 -6.05 1.13
CA LEU A 131 14.87 -6.92 2.07
C LEU A 131 13.39 -6.54 2.20
N VAL A 132 13.11 -5.24 2.34
CA VAL A 132 11.74 -4.70 2.40
C VAL A 132 10.95 -5.02 1.14
N LEU A 133 11.56 -4.86 -0.04
CA LEU A 133 10.92 -5.19 -1.31
C LEU A 133 10.61 -6.69 -1.40
N ILE A 134 11.56 -7.57 -1.06
CA ILE A 134 11.34 -9.03 -1.06
C ILE A 134 10.16 -9.38 -0.13
N ILE A 135 10.15 -8.84 1.09
CA ILE A 135 9.09 -9.06 2.07
C ILE A 135 7.71 -8.66 1.52
N THR A 136 7.64 -7.56 0.78
CA THR A 136 6.40 -7.02 0.18
C THR A 136 5.71 -8.04 -0.72
N PHE A 137 6.48 -8.86 -1.43
CA PHE A 137 5.94 -9.83 -2.39
C PHE A 137 5.93 -11.27 -1.89
N VAL A 138 6.72 -11.61 -0.86
CA VAL A 138 6.75 -12.97 -0.30
C VAL A 138 5.65 -13.18 0.76
N ILE A 139 5.41 -12.20 1.63
CA ILE A 139 4.46 -12.38 2.75
C ILE A 139 2.99 -12.53 2.30
N PRO A 140 2.45 -11.69 1.41
CA PRO A 140 1.03 -11.77 1.01
C PRO A 140 0.57 -13.14 0.51
N PRO A 141 1.27 -13.82 -0.42
CA PRO A 141 0.85 -15.14 -0.90
C PRO A 141 0.94 -16.22 0.18
N ILE A 142 1.87 -16.12 1.13
CA ILE A 142 1.99 -17.07 2.25
C ILE A 142 0.83 -16.88 3.24
N LYS A 143 0.47 -15.63 3.55
CA LYS A 143 -0.50 -15.34 4.61
C LYS A 143 -1.96 -15.46 4.19
N LYS A 144 -2.28 -15.30 2.90
CA LYS A 144 -3.67 -15.35 2.43
C LYS A 144 -4.00 -16.71 1.81
N LYS A 145 -4.76 -17.55 2.54
CA LYS A 145 -5.39 -18.75 1.98
C LYS A 145 -6.22 -18.32 0.76
N SER A 146 -5.92 -18.85 -0.42
CA SER A 146 -6.48 -18.43 -1.71
C SER A 146 -6.10 -16.99 -2.16
N PHE A 147 -4.83 -16.61 -2.00
CA PHE A 147 -4.28 -15.31 -2.46
C PHE A 147 -4.74 -14.91 -3.87
N LYS A 148 -4.66 -15.82 -4.85
CA LYS A 148 -5.10 -15.54 -6.24
C LYS A 148 -6.58 -15.13 -6.31
N LYS A 149 -7.46 -15.80 -5.56
CA LYS A 149 -8.89 -15.43 -5.46
C LYS A 149 -9.06 -14.07 -4.79
N TYR A 150 -8.28 -13.80 -3.74
CA TYR A 150 -8.31 -12.51 -3.05
C TYR A 150 -7.90 -11.36 -3.97
N MET A 151 -6.81 -11.53 -4.73
CA MET A 151 -6.28 -10.52 -5.65
C MET A 151 -7.20 -10.27 -6.85
N GLY A 152 -7.93 -11.29 -7.32
CA GLY A 152 -8.81 -11.15 -8.48
C GLY A 152 -8.04 -10.63 -9.70
N ARG A 153 -8.50 -9.52 -10.31
CA ARG A 153 -7.83 -8.90 -11.46
C ARG A 153 -6.48 -8.25 -11.13
N SER A 154 -6.26 -7.85 -9.88
CA SER A 154 -4.99 -7.21 -9.46
C SER A 154 -3.79 -8.17 -9.46
N ILE A 155 -4.01 -9.49 -9.60
CA ILE A 155 -2.94 -10.49 -9.59
C ILE A 155 -1.94 -10.31 -10.75
N ILE A 156 -2.41 -9.83 -11.91
CA ILE A 156 -1.56 -9.60 -13.09
C ILE A 156 -0.53 -8.52 -12.76
N TRP A 157 -0.97 -7.42 -12.14
CA TRP A 157 -0.10 -6.33 -11.71
C TRP A 157 0.83 -6.74 -10.58
N PHE A 158 0.41 -7.66 -9.71
CA PHE A 158 1.29 -8.24 -8.69
C PHE A 158 2.45 -8.99 -9.33
N TYR A 159 2.18 -9.88 -10.29
CA TYR A 159 3.23 -10.61 -11.00
C TYR A 159 4.11 -9.69 -11.86
N ALA A 160 3.53 -8.65 -12.48
CA ALA A 160 4.31 -7.64 -13.20
C ALA A 160 5.30 -6.93 -12.25
N SER A 161 4.84 -6.50 -11.07
CA SER A 161 5.72 -5.90 -10.06
C SER A 161 6.81 -6.87 -9.59
N VAL A 162 6.48 -8.14 -9.35
CA VAL A 162 7.49 -9.16 -9.01
C VAL A 162 8.54 -9.29 -10.11
N LEU A 163 8.11 -9.42 -11.37
CA LEU A 163 9.02 -9.54 -12.52
C LEU A 163 9.97 -8.35 -12.62
N THR A 164 9.46 -7.13 -12.49
CA THR A 164 10.30 -5.92 -12.56
C THR A 164 11.35 -5.87 -11.45
N ILE A 165 10.99 -6.30 -10.23
CA ILE A 165 11.92 -6.37 -9.10
C ILE A 165 12.94 -7.49 -9.28
N SER A 166 12.52 -8.65 -9.81
CA SER A 166 13.41 -9.76 -10.14
C SER A 166 14.44 -9.39 -11.21
N LEU A 167 14.12 -8.46 -12.11
CA LEU A 167 15.08 -7.90 -13.07
C LEU A 167 15.97 -6.83 -12.42
N PHE A 168 15.40 -5.96 -11.59
CA PHE A 168 16.16 -4.90 -10.92
C PHE A 168 17.21 -5.43 -9.94
N PHE A 169 16.89 -6.49 -9.18
CA PHE A 169 17.77 -7.04 -8.16
C PHE A 169 19.16 -7.46 -8.68
N PRO A 170 19.29 -8.34 -9.70
CA PRO A 170 20.60 -8.69 -10.25
C PRO A 170 21.33 -7.50 -10.87
N VAL A 171 20.61 -6.56 -11.52
CA VAL A 171 21.21 -5.33 -12.04
C VAL A 171 21.82 -4.49 -10.92
N SER A 172 21.10 -4.31 -9.81
CA SER A 172 21.58 -3.57 -8.65
C SER A 172 22.82 -4.19 -8.00
N ILE A 173 22.91 -5.53 -7.99
CA ILE A 173 24.09 -6.26 -7.52
C ILE A 173 25.27 -6.02 -8.45
N ILE A 174 25.08 -6.16 -9.77
CA ILE A 174 26.15 -5.95 -10.77
C ILE A 174 26.70 -4.52 -10.65
N ILE A 175 25.82 -3.52 -10.56
CA ILE A 175 26.21 -2.11 -10.36
C ILE A 175 27.03 -1.94 -9.08
N SER A 176 26.59 -2.54 -7.98
CA SER A 176 27.28 -2.46 -6.69
C SER A 176 28.65 -3.15 -6.74
N LEU A 177 28.78 -4.29 -7.42
CA LEU A 177 30.04 -5.02 -7.61
C LEU A 177 31.04 -4.26 -8.47
N GLN A 178 30.58 -3.41 -9.39
CA GLN A 178 31.42 -2.52 -10.18
C GLN A 178 31.94 -1.30 -9.41
N GLY A 179 31.61 -1.19 -8.11
CA GLY A 179 32.06 -0.11 -7.24
C GLY A 179 31.25 1.19 -7.39
N TYR A 180 30.16 1.16 -8.17
CA TYR A 180 29.27 2.31 -8.26
C TYR A 180 28.31 2.35 -7.07
N GLY A 181 28.17 3.53 -6.46
CA GLY A 181 27.23 3.77 -5.37
C GLY A 181 25.77 3.79 -5.82
N TYR A 182 24.86 3.74 -4.84
CA TYR A 182 23.41 3.81 -5.05
C TYR A 182 23.04 5.05 -5.87
N GLY A 183 22.41 4.85 -7.03
CA GLY A 183 21.92 5.92 -7.89
C GLY A 183 22.86 6.41 -9.00
N LEU A 184 24.08 5.86 -9.12
CA LEU A 184 24.96 6.12 -10.27
C LEU A 184 25.21 7.62 -10.56
N TYR A 185 25.19 8.50 -9.54
CA TYR A 185 25.16 9.95 -9.74
C TYR A 185 26.38 10.54 -10.47
N ASN A 186 27.50 9.83 -10.38
CA ASN A 186 28.78 10.16 -11.01
C ASN A 186 29.15 9.20 -12.15
N ALA A 187 28.22 8.32 -12.56
CA ALA A 187 28.45 7.43 -13.69
C ALA A 187 28.24 8.20 -15.00
N ASP A 188 29.10 7.93 -15.97
CA ASP A 188 28.98 8.48 -17.33
C ASP A 188 28.50 7.45 -18.35
N ASP A 189 28.41 6.17 -17.96
CA ASP A 189 27.93 5.11 -18.84
C ASP A 189 26.39 5.17 -18.97
N PRO A 190 25.86 5.56 -20.14
CA PRO A 190 24.41 5.71 -20.33
C PRO A 190 23.67 4.38 -20.22
N VAL A 191 24.33 3.26 -20.54
CA VAL A 191 23.74 1.92 -20.45
C VAL A 191 23.51 1.57 -18.98
N LEU A 192 24.52 1.75 -18.13
CA LEU A 192 24.39 1.51 -16.68
C LEU A 192 23.31 2.41 -16.06
N ILE A 193 23.28 3.69 -16.42
CA ILE A 193 22.26 4.64 -15.95
C ILE A 193 20.85 4.14 -16.33
N MET A 194 20.63 3.76 -17.60
CA MET A 194 19.34 3.24 -18.06
C MET A 194 18.94 1.97 -17.32
N PHE A 195 19.85 1.01 -17.17
CA PHE A 195 19.58 -0.25 -16.47
C PHE A 195 19.27 -0.06 -14.98
N ASN A 196 19.79 1.00 -14.35
CA ASN A 196 19.43 1.35 -12.98
C ASN A 196 18.03 1.99 -12.90
N TYR A 197 17.79 3.06 -13.65
CA TYR A 197 16.61 3.91 -13.45
C TYR A 197 15.34 3.35 -14.10
N ILE A 198 15.42 2.73 -15.29
CA ILE A 198 14.23 2.25 -16.01
C ILE A 198 13.49 1.19 -15.18
N PRO A 199 14.13 0.12 -14.66
CA PRO A 199 13.42 -0.88 -13.87
C PRO A 199 12.78 -0.29 -12.60
N THR A 200 13.43 0.68 -11.94
CA THR A 200 12.86 1.34 -10.75
C THR A 200 11.64 2.19 -11.09
N ILE A 201 11.68 2.92 -12.21
CA ILE A 201 10.54 3.70 -12.72
C ILE A 201 9.38 2.76 -13.08
N VAL A 202 9.64 1.71 -13.85
CA VAL A 202 8.63 0.74 -14.27
C VAL A 202 8.03 0.03 -13.06
N SER A 203 8.84 -0.38 -12.09
CA SER A 203 8.38 -0.99 -10.83
C SER A 203 7.44 -0.04 -10.07
N SER A 204 7.77 1.25 -10.01
CA SER A 204 6.90 2.26 -9.38
C SER A 204 5.55 2.38 -10.09
N ILE A 205 5.54 2.40 -11.42
CA ILE A 205 4.31 2.42 -12.22
C ILE A 205 3.48 1.15 -11.99
N CYS A 206 4.08 -0.03 -12.12
CA CYS A 206 3.41 -1.31 -11.90
C CYS A 206 2.76 -1.36 -10.52
N PHE A 207 3.44 -0.84 -9.51
CA PHE A 207 2.93 -0.85 -8.15
C PHE A 207 1.81 0.18 -7.92
N ILE A 208 1.89 1.37 -8.52
CA ILE A 208 0.77 2.33 -8.51
C ILE A 208 -0.48 1.67 -9.09
N ILE A 209 -0.35 1.03 -10.25
CA ILE A 209 -1.47 0.34 -10.90
C ILE A 209 -1.99 -0.82 -10.06
N LEU A 210 -1.09 -1.58 -9.42
CA LEU A 210 -1.42 -2.65 -8.47
C LEU A 210 -2.27 -2.12 -7.32
N LEU A 211 -1.86 -1.03 -6.66
CA LEU A 211 -2.59 -0.43 -5.53
C LEU A 211 -3.99 0.01 -5.94
N VAL A 212 -4.11 0.67 -7.10
CA VAL A 212 -5.40 1.08 -7.65
C VAL A 212 -6.31 -0.12 -7.87
N HIS A 213 -5.83 -1.16 -8.57
CA HIS A 213 -6.64 -2.35 -8.85
C HIS A 213 -6.98 -3.14 -7.58
N LEU A 214 -6.07 -3.18 -6.61
CA LEU A 214 -6.27 -3.86 -5.35
C LEU A 214 -7.34 -3.17 -4.50
N GLU A 215 -7.35 -1.84 -4.49
CA GLU A 215 -8.39 -1.05 -3.81
C GLU A 215 -9.75 -1.26 -4.47
N TYR A 216 -9.84 -1.15 -5.79
CA TYR A 216 -11.09 -1.42 -6.51
C TYR A 216 -11.61 -2.85 -6.26
N THR A 217 -10.71 -3.85 -6.28
CA THR A 217 -11.10 -5.24 -6.02
C THR A 217 -11.61 -5.42 -4.59
N THR A 218 -10.97 -4.80 -3.62
CA THR A 218 -11.34 -4.91 -2.20
C THR A 218 -12.65 -4.17 -1.92
N SER A 219 -12.81 -2.96 -2.47
CA SER A 219 -14.03 -2.16 -2.34
C SER A 219 -15.23 -2.88 -2.98
N SER A 220 -15.10 -3.36 -4.22
CA SER A 220 -16.16 -4.08 -4.91
C SER A 220 -16.56 -5.37 -4.19
N ARG A 221 -15.59 -6.13 -3.64
CA ARG A 221 -15.91 -7.31 -2.84
C ARG A 221 -16.71 -6.94 -1.59
N LYS A 222 -16.29 -5.89 -0.88
CA LYS A 222 -16.99 -5.43 0.32
C LYS A 222 -18.43 -4.97 -0.01
N GLN A 223 -18.61 -4.30 -1.14
CA GLN A 223 -19.95 -3.93 -1.62
C GLN A 223 -20.82 -5.16 -1.94
N LEU A 224 -20.25 -6.20 -2.56
CA LEU A 224 -20.96 -7.45 -2.83
C LEU A 224 -21.33 -8.18 -1.52
N GLU A 225 -20.39 -8.29 -0.57
CA GLU A 225 -20.65 -8.90 0.74
C GLU A 225 -21.74 -8.14 1.51
N LEU A 226 -21.71 -6.81 1.50
CA LEU A 226 -22.77 -5.98 2.09
C LEU A 226 -24.10 -6.21 1.40
N LYS A 227 -24.13 -6.19 0.05
CA LYS A 227 -25.35 -6.43 -0.72
C LYS A 227 -25.96 -7.79 -0.40
N ASP A 228 -25.15 -8.85 -0.36
CA ASP A 228 -25.63 -10.21 -0.07
C ASP A 228 -26.19 -10.30 1.36
N ASN A 229 -25.50 -9.72 2.35
CA ASN A 229 -25.96 -9.70 3.74
C ASN A 229 -27.29 -8.93 3.88
N TYR A 230 -27.37 -7.71 3.35
CA TYR A 230 -28.59 -6.92 3.40
C TYR A 230 -29.74 -7.58 2.64
N SER A 231 -29.48 -8.21 1.49
CA SER A 231 -30.49 -8.94 0.74
C SER A 231 -31.01 -10.15 1.52
N HIS A 232 -30.13 -10.88 2.20
CA HIS A 232 -30.49 -12.03 3.03
C HIS A 232 -31.33 -11.59 4.24
N ASP A 233 -30.89 -10.55 4.95
CA ASP A 233 -31.57 -10.10 6.16
C ASP A 233 -32.93 -9.46 5.86
N LEU A 234 -33.03 -8.64 4.81
CA LEU A 234 -34.31 -8.12 4.33
C LEU A 234 -35.23 -9.25 3.87
N GLY A 235 -34.70 -10.27 3.20
CA GLY A 235 -35.47 -11.46 2.81
C GLY A 235 -36.09 -12.16 4.01
N ASN A 236 -35.31 -12.39 5.07
CA ASN A 236 -35.79 -12.99 6.31
C ASN A 236 -36.86 -12.13 7.00
N ILE A 237 -36.67 -10.81 7.06
CA ILE A 237 -37.65 -9.90 7.65
C ILE A 237 -38.97 -9.93 6.87
N LEU A 238 -38.90 -9.88 5.54
CA LEU A 238 -40.09 -9.95 4.68
C LEU A 238 -40.81 -11.29 4.81
N GLN A 239 -40.08 -12.38 4.94
CA GLN A 239 -40.68 -13.70 5.17
C GLN A 239 -41.43 -13.76 6.50
N VAL A 240 -40.85 -13.23 7.58
CA VAL A 240 -41.53 -13.16 8.90
C VAL A 240 -42.77 -12.28 8.81
N ILE A 241 -42.72 -11.14 8.11
CA ILE A 241 -43.87 -10.26 7.90
C ILE A 241 -44.97 -11.00 7.13
N SER A 242 -44.63 -11.67 6.02
CA SER A 242 -45.60 -12.43 5.21
C SER A 242 -46.27 -13.52 6.02
N SER A 243 -45.48 -14.33 6.73
CA SER A 243 -46.00 -15.39 7.59
C SER A 243 -46.88 -14.83 8.71
N ALA A 244 -46.48 -13.76 9.38
CA ALA A 244 -47.29 -13.14 10.43
C ALA A 244 -48.64 -12.62 9.88
N PHE A 245 -48.64 -12.03 8.68
CA PHE A 245 -49.88 -11.60 8.01
C PHE A 245 -50.79 -12.77 7.63
N GLU A 246 -50.27 -13.82 6.98
CA GLU A 246 -51.03 -15.02 6.63
C GLU A 246 -51.65 -15.67 7.87
N LEU A 247 -50.88 -15.72 8.95
CA LEU A 247 -51.30 -16.23 10.23
C LEU A 247 -52.46 -15.39 10.81
N ILE A 248 -52.40 -14.06 10.76
CA ILE A 248 -53.50 -13.18 11.19
C ILE A 248 -54.77 -13.39 10.35
N GLU A 249 -54.65 -13.65 9.04
CA GLU A 249 -55.80 -13.86 8.15
C GLU A 249 -56.51 -15.22 8.37
N MET A 250 -55.89 -16.17 9.08
CA MET A 250 -56.52 -17.46 9.40
C MET A 250 -57.66 -17.31 10.41
N LYS A 251 -58.86 -17.81 10.07
CA LYS A 251 -60.03 -17.84 10.96
C LYS A 251 -59.78 -18.71 12.21
N GLY A 252 -60.22 -18.22 13.37
CA GLY A 252 -60.28 -18.99 14.63
C GLY A 252 -59.24 -18.62 15.68
N ARG A 253 -58.57 -17.48 15.56
CA ARG A 253 -57.57 -17.00 16.52
C ARG A 253 -58.14 -16.15 17.64
N SER A 254 -57.46 -16.22 18.77
CA SER A 254 -57.75 -15.33 19.90
C SER A 254 -57.27 -13.90 19.62
N GLU A 255 -57.88 -12.96 20.33
CA GLU A 255 -57.52 -11.55 20.28
C GLU A 255 -56.07 -11.32 20.76
N SER A 256 -55.59 -12.11 21.73
CA SER A 256 -54.21 -12.00 22.23
C SER A 256 -53.17 -12.47 21.21
N GLU A 257 -53.40 -13.60 20.53
CA GLU A 257 -52.49 -14.10 19.47
C GLU A 257 -52.41 -13.11 18.29
N THR A 258 -53.53 -12.46 17.97
CA THR A 258 -53.58 -11.43 16.92
C THR A 258 -52.79 -10.19 17.33
N SER A 259 -52.89 -9.78 18.60
CA SER A 259 -52.12 -8.67 19.16
C SER A 259 -50.61 -8.94 19.17
N GLU A 260 -50.18 -10.13 19.61
CA GLU A 260 -48.76 -10.51 19.62
C GLU A 260 -48.14 -10.49 18.22
N LEU A 261 -48.87 -10.96 17.20
CA LEU A 261 -48.40 -10.89 15.82
C LEU A 261 -48.40 -9.46 15.26
N GLY A 262 -49.32 -8.61 15.70
CA GLY A 262 -49.30 -7.19 15.41
C GLY A 262 -48.05 -6.48 15.96
N GLU A 263 -47.63 -6.83 17.18
CA GLU A 263 -46.37 -6.34 17.76
C GLU A 263 -45.15 -6.86 16.99
N LEU A 264 -45.12 -8.16 16.67
CA LEU A 264 -44.04 -8.75 15.85
C LEU A 264 -43.92 -8.07 14.49
N LEU A 265 -45.04 -7.77 13.82
CA LEU A 265 -45.07 -7.05 12.55
C LEU A 265 -44.48 -5.64 12.69
N LYS A 266 -44.87 -4.91 13.74
CA LYS A 266 -44.37 -3.56 14.00
C LYS A 266 -42.85 -3.57 14.23
N ASP A 267 -42.36 -4.53 14.99
CA ASP A 267 -40.92 -4.69 15.27
C ASP A 267 -40.15 -5.02 14.00
N LYS A 268 -40.64 -5.95 13.19
CA LYS A 268 -40.00 -6.36 11.93
C LYS A 268 -40.04 -5.27 10.86
N LEU A 269 -41.12 -4.51 10.77
CA LEU A 269 -41.20 -3.33 9.90
C LEU A 269 -40.19 -2.25 10.33
N SER A 270 -40.02 -2.03 11.63
CA SER A 270 -39.01 -1.11 12.18
C SER A 270 -37.58 -1.58 11.85
N GLU A 271 -37.31 -2.88 11.98
CA GLU A 271 -36.03 -3.48 11.63
C GLU A 271 -35.72 -3.34 10.13
N ALA A 272 -36.69 -3.60 9.25
CA ALA A 272 -36.55 -3.38 7.80
C ALA A 272 -36.30 -1.90 7.47
N ALA A 273 -37.06 -0.98 8.08
CA ALA A 273 -36.89 0.45 7.86
C ALA A 273 -35.49 0.93 8.29
N LYS A 274 -34.98 0.41 9.41
CA LYS A 274 -33.62 0.68 9.87
C LYS A 274 -32.58 0.15 8.88
N GLN A 275 -32.70 -1.10 8.43
CA GLN A 275 -31.77 -1.66 7.44
C GLN A 275 -31.77 -0.89 6.12
N ILE A 276 -32.95 -0.48 5.62
CA ILE A 276 -33.06 0.36 4.42
C ILE A 276 -32.36 1.71 4.63
N ARG A 277 -32.47 2.29 5.83
CA ARG A 277 -31.77 3.53 6.16
C ARG A 277 -30.25 3.33 6.18
N ASP A 278 -29.78 2.27 6.82
CA ASP A 278 -28.35 1.94 6.89
C ASP A 278 -27.78 1.70 5.48
N ILE A 279 -28.54 1.08 4.56
CA ILE A 279 -28.17 0.93 3.14
C ILE A 279 -28.05 2.28 2.42
N ARG A 280 -28.91 3.25 2.71
CA ARG A 280 -28.87 4.58 2.09
C ARG A 280 -27.69 5.44 2.57
N GLU A 281 -27.17 5.15 3.77
CA GLU A 281 -26.04 5.86 4.36
C GLU A 281 -24.66 5.30 3.92
N LEU A 282 -24.64 4.15 3.22
CA LEU A 282 -23.45 3.48 2.66
C LEU A 282 -23.06 4.00 1.27
#